data_AF-A0A833XVS5-F1
#
_entry.id   AF-A0A833XVS5-F1
#
_cell.length_a   1.000
_cell.length_b   1.000
_cell.length_c   1.000
_cell.angle_alpha   90.00
_cell.angle_beta   90.00
_cell.angle_gamma   90.00
#
_symmetry.space_group_name_H-M   'P 1'
#
loop_
_entity.id
_entity.type
_entity.pdbx_description
1 polymer ?
#
loop_
_entity_poly.entity_id
_entity_poly.type
_entity_poly.pdbx_seq_one_letter_code
_entity_poly.pdbx_strand_id
1 'polypeptide(L)'
;MPPSCRDTLNLFESFSGQDSSVGECPKNLPCSKDWNSVHINCGGNEVSIGNITYEADLDASGAANFHRTRENWGFSSTGNFWDDNSSSNAYIANNASELRMNSPELYTSARLSPLSLTYYARCLANGKYTVTLHFAEIIITGNRSFSSLGRRLFDVYIQGKLELKDFDIENTAGGVDKPLVQKVEAVVSNKILHIRFHWAGKGTTAAPTRGTYGLLISAISIEINDNPPDNVKTTIFIVTGALVLALLLILGILWWKGCIGSRISREKGNQ
;
A
#
# COMPACT_ATOMS: atom_id res chain seq x y z
N MET A 1 1.21 21.46 -11.08
CA MET A 1 1.42 20.01 -11.24
C MET A 1 2.83 19.84 -11.81
N PRO A 2 3.71 19.01 -11.24
CA PRO A 2 4.91 18.61 -11.95
C PRO A 2 4.50 18.04 -13.31
N PRO A 3 5.21 18.37 -14.41
CA PRO A 3 4.80 17.96 -15.77
C PRO A 3 4.80 16.43 -16.01
N SER A 4 5.23 15.62 -15.03
CA SER A 4 5.40 14.18 -15.10
C SER A 4 4.21 13.32 -14.65
N CYS A 5 3.17 13.89 -14.04
CA CYS A 5 2.04 13.11 -13.48
C CYS A 5 0.75 13.38 -14.26
N ARG A 6 0.63 12.79 -15.46
CA ARG A 6 -0.58 12.83 -16.29
C ARG A 6 -1.47 11.63 -15.96
N ASP A 7 -2.78 11.74 -16.19
CA ASP A 7 -3.76 10.68 -15.90
C ASP A 7 -3.47 9.38 -16.69
N THR A 8 -2.77 9.46 -17.82
CA THR A 8 -2.35 8.29 -18.62
C THR A 8 -1.05 7.62 -18.11
N LEU A 9 -0.56 7.98 -16.93
CA LEU A 9 0.64 7.40 -16.35
C LEU A 9 0.33 6.02 -15.76
N ASN A 10 1.07 5.00 -16.18
CA ASN A 10 0.98 3.66 -15.61
C ASN A 10 1.99 3.53 -14.46
N LEU A 11 1.50 3.33 -13.23
CA LEU A 11 2.35 3.10 -12.05
C LEU A 11 2.56 1.61 -11.76
N PHE A 12 2.51 0.76 -12.78
CA PHE A 12 2.81 -0.66 -12.63
C PHE A 12 4.26 -0.87 -12.19
N GLU A 13 4.43 -1.49 -11.03
CA GLU A 13 5.73 -1.81 -10.46
C GLU A 13 6.14 -3.24 -10.84
N SER A 14 7.28 -3.39 -11.54
CA SER A 14 7.82 -4.70 -11.87
C SER A 14 8.37 -5.40 -10.63
N PHE A 15 8.30 -6.73 -10.60
CA PHE A 15 8.81 -7.55 -9.48
C PHE A 15 10.35 -7.53 -9.33
N SER A 16 11.07 -6.83 -10.20
CA SER A 16 12.54 -6.85 -10.29
C SER A 16 13.26 -5.91 -9.33
N GLY A 17 12.56 -5.28 -8.38
CA GLY A 17 13.16 -4.60 -7.23
C GLY A 17 14.06 -3.40 -7.55
N GLN A 18 14.07 -2.91 -8.79
CA GLN A 18 14.69 -1.64 -9.11
C GLN A 18 13.64 -0.58 -8.87
N ASP A 19 13.89 0.29 -7.88
CA ASP A 19 13.10 1.49 -7.53
C ASP A 19 12.84 2.28 -8.82
N SER A 20 11.76 1.91 -9.51
CA SER A 20 11.29 2.67 -10.64
C SER A 20 10.72 3.95 -10.05
N SER A 21 11.01 5.07 -10.69
CA SER A 21 10.49 6.42 -10.38
C SER A 21 8.95 6.52 -10.32
N VAL A 22 8.25 5.40 -10.44
CA VAL A 22 6.82 5.15 -10.27
C VAL A 22 6.27 5.65 -8.93
N GLY A 23 7.07 5.66 -7.86
CA GLY A 23 6.68 6.28 -6.59
C GLY A 23 6.68 7.82 -6.57
N GLU A 24 7.21 8.50 -7.60
CA GLU A 24 7.42 9.95 -7.56
C GLU A 24 6.13 10.76 -7.64
N CYS A 25 5.12 10.29 -8.39
CA CYS A 25 3.86 11.03 -8.50
C CYS A 25 3.10 11.12 -7.18
N PRO A 26 2.94 10.01 -6.44
CA PRO A 26 2.46 10.07 -5.06
C PRO A 26 3.42 10.79 -4.11
N LYS A 27 4.74 10.84 -4.32
CA LYS A 27 5.66 11.47 -3.35
C LYS A 27 5.74 13.00 -3.49
N ASN A 28 5.61 13.55 -4.70
CA ASN A 28 5.93 14.96 -4.99
C ASN A 28 4.74 15.93 -4.86
N LEU A 29 3.62 15.50 -4.29
CA LEU A 29 2.42 16.32 -4.11
C LEU A 29 2.30 16.78 -2.65
N PRO A 30 2.17 18.09 -2.39
CA PRO A 30 2.08 18.62 -1.02
C PRO A 30 0.85 18.08 -0.29
N CYS A 31 0.99 17.89 1.02
CA CYS A 31 -0.06 17.48 1.94
C CYS A 31 -0.48 18.66 2.81
N SER A 32 -1.79 18.89 2.93
CA SER A 32 -2.41 19.92 3.75
C SER A 32 -2.44 19.54 5.23
N LYS A 33 -2.54 18.23 5.52
CA LYS A 33 -2.51 17.65 6.86
C LYS A 33 -2.10 16.18 6.81
N ASP A 34 -1.78 15.63 7.99
CA ASP A 34 -1.61 14.19 8.17
C ASP A 34 -2.97 13.54 8.47
N TRP A 35 -3.21 12.40 7.83
CA TRP A 35 -4.43 11.62 7.90
C TRP A 35 -4.18 10.36 8.75
N ASN A 36 -5.08 10.12 9.69
CA ASN A 36 -5.05 8.94 10.56
C ASN A 36 -5.91 7.79 10.02
N SER A 37 -6.79 8.09 9.06
CA SER A 37 -7.57 7.06 8.38
C SER A 37 -7.92 7.46 6.94
N VAL A 38 -8.20 6.43 6.14
CA VAL A 38 -8.68 6.52 4.76
C VAL A 38 -9.66 5.37 4.53
N HIS A 39 -10.86 5.67 4.01
CA HIS A 39 -11.90 4.67 3.76
C HIS A 39 -12.45 4.88 2.34
N ILE A 40 -12.46 3.82 1.53
CA ILE A 40 -12.75 3.88 0.10
C ILE A 40 -13.80 2.82 -0.24
N ASN A 41 -14.90 3.22 -0.88
CA ASN A 41 -15.89 2.31 -1.47
C ASN A 41 -15.53 2.03 -2.93
N CYS A 42 -14.78 0.96 -3.17
CA CYS A 42 -14.11 0.67 -4.44
C CYS A 42 -15.13 0.35 -5.54
N GLY A 43 -15.22 1.20 -6.58
CA GLY A 43 -16.23 1.06 -7.62
C GLY A 43 -17.65 1.48 -7.17
N GLY A 44 -17.78 2.15 -6.03
CA GLY A 44 -19.07 2.51 -5.43
C GLY A 44 -19.23 4.00 -5.13
N ASN A 45 -20.47 4.41 -4.86
CA ASN A 45 -20.78 5.74 -4.37
C ASN A 45 -20.34 5.90 -2.90
N GLU A 46 -20.30 7.13 -2.40
CA GLU A 46 -20.05 7.37 -0.99
C GLU A 46 -21.13 6.68 -0.14
N VAL A 47 -20.70 5.98 0.92
CA VAL A 47 -21.61 5.24 1.80
C VAL A 47 -21.14 5.36 3.25
N SER A 48 -22.08 5.49 4.18
CA SER A 48 -21.78 5.52 5.61
C SER A 48 -22.24 4.23 6.28
N ILE A 49 -21.29 3.49 6.86
CA ILE A 49 -21.54 2.26 7.61
C ILE A 49 -21.21 2.53 9.08
N GLY A 50 -22.23 2.64 9.92
CA GLY A 50 -22.08 3.09 11.30
C GLY A 50 -21.51 4.51 11.35
N ASN A 51 -20.33 4.68 11.96
CA ASN A 51 -19.65 5.97 12.09
C ASN A 51 -18.57 6.21 11.03
N ILE A 52 -18.38 5.28 10.09
CA ILE A 52 -17.35 5.35 9.06
C ILE A 52 -18.01 5.73 7.74
N THR A 53 -17.54 6.82 7.13
CA THR A 53 -17.90 7.21 5.76
C THR A 53 -16.82 6.72 4.80
N TYR A 54 -17.21 5.85 3.89
CA TYR A 54 -16.37 5.37 2.79
C TYR A 54 -16.54 6.29 1.59
N GLU A 55 -15.45 6.91 1.15
CA GLU A 55 -15.44 7.83 0.03
C GLU A 55 -15.72 7.11 -1.30
N ALA A 56 -16.39 7.80 -2.23
CA ALA A 56 -16.73 7.25 -3.54
C ALA A 56 -15.49 6.99 -4.41
N ASP A 57 -15.50 5.86 -5.12
CA ASP A 57 -14.52 5.50 -6.15
C ASP A 57 -15.24 5.17 -7.46
N LEU A 58 -15.55 6.22 -8.23
CA LEU A 58 -16.38 6.12 -9.44
C LEU A 58 -15.60 6.40 -10.73
N ASP A 59 -14.27 6.55 -10.66
CA ASP A 59 -13.47 6.79 -11.85
C ASP A 59 -13.58 5.61 -12.81
N ALA A 60 -13.89 5.91 -14.08
CA ALA A 60 -14.08 4.95 -15.15
C ALA A 60 -12.81 4.11 -15.41
N SER A 61 -11.67 4.54 -14.87
CA SER A 61 -10.36 3.94 -15.08
C SER A 61 -10.00 3.91 -16.56
N GLY A 62 -9.11 3.01 -16.93
CA GLY A 62 -8.64 2.79 -18.29
C GLY A 62 -7.53 1.75 -18.28
N ALA A 63 -7.13 1.27 -19.46
CA ALA A 63 -6.13 0.21 -19.60
C ALA A 63 -4.77 0.54 -18.96
N ALA A 64 -4.49 1.83 -18.76
CA ALA A 64 -3.38 2.35 -17.99
C ALA A 64 -3.78 3.74 -17.48
N ASN A 65 -4.19 3.83 -16.22
CA ASN A 65 -4.64 5.08 -15.63
C ASN A 65 -4.04 5.24 -14.23
N PHE A 66 -3.55 6.45 -13.92
CA PHE A 66 -3.31 6.90 -12.55
C PHE A 66 -4.32 8.00 -12.26
N HIS A 67 -5.36 7.65 -11.50
CA HIS A 67 -6.39 8.60 -11.14
C HIS A 67 -6.15 9.11 -9.72
N ARG A 68 -6.01 10.44 -9.62
CA ARG A 68 -6.04 11.12 -8.33
C ARG A 68 -7.47 11.54 -8.03
N THR A 69 -8.15 10.74 -7.21
CA THR A 69 -9.50 11.08 -6.74
C THR A 69 -9.45 12.28 -5.79
N ARG A 70 -8.55 12.24 -4.79
CA ARG A 70 -8.43 13.26 -3.74
C ARG A 70 -6.98 13.52 -3.33
N GLU A 71 -6.77 14.24 -2.24
CA GLU A 71 -5.45 14.51 -1.68
C GLU A 71 -4.85 13.32 -0.93
N ASN A 72 -5.68 12.66 -0.14
CA ASN A 72 -5.37 11.55 0.78
C ASN A 72 -5.32 10.19 0.09
N TRP A 73 -5.88 10.02 -1.11
CA TRP A 73 -5.74 8.77 -1.85
C TRP A 73 -5.95 8.91 -3.36
N GLY A 74 -5.51 7.89 -4.08
CA GLY A 74 -5.77 7.66 -5.50
C GLY A 74 -5.42 6.21 -5.86
N PHE A 75 -5.56 5.84 -7.13
CA PHE A 75 -5.21 4.49 -7.57
C PHE A 75 -4.58 4.48 -8.95
N SER A 76 -3.86 3.40 -9.26
CA SER A 76 -3.39 3.09 -10.59
C SER A 76 -3.90 1.73 -11.03
N SER A 77 -4.45 1.65 -12.24
CA SER A 77 -4.94 0.41 -12.85
C SER A 77 -4.17 0.10 -14.12
N THR A 78 -3.95 -1.18 -14.38
CA THR A 78 -3.25 -1.68 -15.57
C THR A 78 -3.97 -2.87 -16.17
N GLY A 79 -4.00 -2.90 -17.49
CA GLY A 79 -4.50 -4.01 -18.29
C GLY A 79 -5.85 -3.69 -18.91
N ASN A 80 -6.13 -4.35 -20.04
CA ASN A 80 -7.39 -4.22 -20.77
C ASN A 80 -8.07 -5.59 -20.86
N PHE A 81 -9.39 -5.62 -20.70
CA PHE A 81 -10.16 -6.83 -20.99
C PHE A 81 -10.23 -7.02 -22.51
N TRP A 82 -9.63 -8.09 -23.03
CA TRP A 82 -9.51 -8.30 -24.48
C TRP A 82 -10.81 -8.72 -25.16
N ASP A 83 -11.76 -9.25 -24.38
CA ASP A 83 -13.00 -9.84 -24.88
C ASP A 83 -14.25 -8.97 -24.64
N ASP A 84 -14.10 -7.78 -24.03
CA ASP A 84 -15.21 -6.85 -23.81
C ASP A 84 -15.19 -5.74 -24.86
N ASN A 85 -16.36 -5.40 -25.40
CA ASN A 85 -16.51 -4.35 -26.40
C ASN A 85 -16.55 -2.99 -25.67
N SER A 86 -15.41 -2.63 -25.07
CA SER A 86 -15.04 -1.34 -24.49
C SER A 86 -16.20 -0.44 -24.07
N SER A 87 -16.88 -0.78 -22.96
CA SER A 87 -17.70 0.21 -22.25
C SER A 87 -16.85 0.89 -21.16
N SER A 88 -17.14 2.16 -20.86
CA SER A 88 -16.46 2.95 -19.83
C SER A 88 -16.55 2.35 -18.42
N ASN A 89 -17.36 1.31 -18.22
CA ASN A 89 -17.65 0.72 -16.91
C ASN A 89 -17.09 -0.70 -16.75
N ALA A 90 -16.23 -1.17 -17.66
CA ALA A 90 -15.66 -2.52 -17.61
C ALA A 90 -14.83 -2.81 -16.33
N TYR A 91 -14.39 -1.76 -15.63
CA TYR A 91 -13.57 -1.86 -14.42
C TYR A 91 -14.38 -1.72 -13.12
N ILE A 92 -15.71 -1.61 -13.19
CA ILE A 92 -16.60 -1.57 -12.04
C ILE A 92 -17.66 -2.66 -12.19
N ALA A 93 -17.71 -3.56 -11.22
CA ALA A 93 -18.72 -4.61 -11.14
C ALA A 93 -19.88 -4.18 -10.25
N ASN A 94 -21.08 -4.65 -10.58
CA ASN A 94 -22.25 -4.59 -9.72
C ASN A 94 -22.70 -6.00 -9.38
N ASN A 95 -23.39 -6.16 -8.25
CA ASN A 95 -23.87 -7.44 -7.78
C ASN A 95 -24.87 -8.09 -8.74
N ALA A 96 -24.63 -9.35 -9.09
CA ALA A 96 -25.48 -10.14 -9.97
C ALA A 96 -26.74 -10.68 -9.26
N SER A 97 -26.71 -10.74 -7.93
CA SER A 97 -27.78 -11.29 -7.07
C SER A 97 -28.03 -10.40 -5.85
N GLU A 98 -29.20 -10.60 -5.22
CA GLU A 98 -29.53 -9.96 -3.94
C GLU A 98 -28.54 -10.37 -2.84
N LEU A 99 -27.89 -9.39 -2.21
CA LEU A 99 -26.92 -9.61 -1.14
C LEU A 99 -27.62 -9.71 0.23
N ARG A 100 -27.68 -10.91 0.79
CA ARG A 100 -28.30 -11.18 2.10
C ARG A 100 -27.26 -11.17 3.22
N MET A 101 -26.70 -9.99 3.48
CA MET A 101 -25.67 -9.76 4.48
C MET A 101 -25.90 -8.46 5.24
N ASN A 102 -25.13 -8.23 6.30
CA ASN A 102 -25.13 -6.95 6.99
C ASN A 102 -24.40 -5.91 6.15
N SER A 103 -24.93 -4.69 6.10
CA SER A 103 -24.37 -3.57 5.35
C SER A 103 -24.08 -3.90 3.87
N PRO A 104 -25.07 -4.44 3.13
CA PRO A 104 -24.89 -4.86 1.75
C PRO A 104 -24.47 -3.70 0.83
N GLU A 105 -24.76 -2.45 1.22
CA GLU A 105 -24.43 -1.23 0.47
C GLU A 105 -22.92 -1.04 0.26
N LEU A 106 -22.08 -1.67 1.08
CA LEU A 106 -20.62 -1.67 0.92
C LEU A 106 -20.11 -2.74 -0.06
N TYR A 107 -20.97 -3.69 -0.44
CA TYR A 107 -20.62 -4.84 -1.29
C TYR A 107 -21.44 -4.91 -2.59
N THR A 108 -22.37 -3.98 -2.83
CA THR A 108 -23.17 -3.93 -4.06
C THR A 108 -22.34 -3.66 -5.31
N SER A 109 -21.18 -3.02 -5.14
CA SER A 109 -20.23 -2.82 -6.23
C SER A 109 -18.80 -3.14 -5.79
N ALA A 110 -17.94 -3.33 -6.79
CA ALA A 110 -16.52 -3.61 -6.58
C ALA A 110 -15.70 -3.10 -7.77
N ARG A 111 -14.43 -2.77 -7.52
CA ARG A 111 -13.47 -2.46 -8.60
C ARG A 111 -12.82 -3.74 -9.13
N LEU A 112 -12.67 -3.79 -10.45
CA LEU A 112 -12.01 -4.85 -11.21
C LEU A 112 -10.74 -4.34 -11.89
N SER A 113 -9.78 -5.23 -12.10
CA SER A 113 -8.69 -5.02 -13.04
C SER A 113 -8.17 -6.33 -13.60
N PRO A 114 -7.94 -6.43 -14.93
CA PRO A 114 -7.49 -7.66 -15.58
C PRO A 114 -6.03 -7.99 -15.31
N LEU A 115 -5.21 -7.10 -14.73
CA LEU A 115 -3.78 -7.38 -14.48
C LEU A 115 -3.29 -6.83 -13.15
N SER A 116 -3.47 -5.54 -12.89
CA SER A 116 -2.98 -4.92 -11.66
C SER A 116 -3.83 -3.72 -11.26
N LEU A 117 -4.04 -3.56 -9.96
CA LEU A 117 -4.68 -2.40 -9.36
C LEU A 117 -3.90 -2.04 -8.10
N THR A 118 -3.43 -0.80 -8.00
CA THR A 118 -2.72 -0.32 -6.82
C THR A 118 -3.44 0.89 -6.25
N TYR A 119 -3.96 0.79 -5.03
CA TYR A 119 -4.42 1.95 -4.28
C TYR A 119 -3.26 2.56 -3.50
N TYR A 120 -3.16 3.89 -3.52
CA TYR A 120 -2.20 4.67 -2.79
C TYR A 120 -2.95 5.54 -1.78
N ALA A 121 -2.87 5.20 -0.50
CA ALA A 121 -3.19 6.14 0.57
C ALA A 121 -1.96 7.02 0.83
N ARG A 122 -2.18 8.32 0.93
CA ARG A 122 -1.15 9.36 0.99
C ARG A 122 -1.45 10.32 2.13
N CYS A 123 -0.43 11.11 2.46
CA CYS A 123 -0.52 12.10 3.53
C CYS A 123 -0.91 11.42 4.85
N LEU A 124 -0.54 10.15 5.05
CA LEU A 124 -0.77 9.44 6.29
C LEU A 124 0.25 9.90 7.35
N ALA A 125 -0.16 9.91 8.62
CA ALA A 125 0.82 10.00 9.70
C ALA A 125 1.77 8.78 9.65
N ASN A 126 3.01 8.94 10.10
CA ASN A 126 3.90 7.79 10.21
C ASN A 126 3.47 6.96 11.43
N GLY A 127 3.25 5.66 11.24
CA GLY A 127 2.64 4.84 12.26
C GLY A 127 2.39 3.40 11.85
N LYS A 128 1.85 2.63 12.80
CA LYS A 128 1.26 1.31 12.53
C LYS A 128 -0.21 1.51 12.18
N TYR A 129 -0.64 0.87 11.11
CA TYR A 129 -2.00 0.93 10.60
C TYR A 129 -2.59 -0.47 10.50
N THR A 130 -3.90 -0.57 10.73
CA THR A 130 -4.69 -1.72 10.34
C THR A 130 -5.31 -1.44 8.97
N VAL A 131 -4.92 -2.25 7.98
CA VAL A 131 -5.53 -2.28 6.65
C VAL A 131 -6.61 -3.35 6.66
N THR A 132 -7.86 -2.94 6.46
CA THR A 132 -9.02 -3.80 6.35
C THR A 132 -9.50 -3.81 4.90
N LEU A 133 -9.45 -4.98 4.27
CA LEU A 133 -9.88 -5.21 2.90
C LEU A 133 -11.23 -5.94 2.92
N HIS A 134 -12.21 -5.36 2.23
CA HIS A 134 -13.55 -5.91 2.11
C HIS A 134 -13.75 -6.54 0.73
N PHE A 135 -14.14 -7.80 0.74
CA PHE A 135 -14.41 -8.59 -0.46
C PHE A 135 -15.79 -9.22 -0.39
N ALA A 136 -16.42 -9.38 -1.55
CA ALA A 136 -17.50 -10.33 -1.77
C ALA A 136 -17.42 -10.77 -3.24
N GLU A 137 -17.55 -12.07 -3.51
CA GLU A 137 -17.69 -12.52 -4.91
C GLU A 137 -19.14 -12.28 -5.34
N ILE A 138 -19.34 -11.21 -6.10
CA ILE A 138 -20.66 -10.67 -6.49
C ILE A 138 -20.97 -10.85 -7.98
N ILE A 139 -20.05 -11.41 -8.76
CA ILE A 139 -20.19 -11.61 -10.20
C ILE A 139 -20.44 -13.08 -10.52
N ILE A 140 -19.65 -13.98 -9.91
CA ILE A 140 -19.82 -15.43 -10.00
C ILE A 140 -21.03 -15.80 -9.14
N THR A 141 -21.98 -16.53 -9.70
CA THR A 141 -23.21 -16.93 -9.00
C THR A 141 -23.25 -18.43 -8.70
N GLY A 142 -23.78 -18.81 -7.55
CA GLY A 142 -23.77 -20.21 -7.07
C GLY A 142 -24.90 -21.09 -7.61
N ASN A 143 -25.72 -20.59 -8.55
CA ASN A 143 -26.80 -21.37 -9.15
C ASN A 143 -26.25 -22.38 -10.18
N ARG A 144 -27.03 -23.39 -10.57
CA ARG A 144 -26.61 -24.41 -11.57
C ARG A 144 -26.57 -23.83 -13.00
N SER A 145 -25.76 -22.81 -13.23
CA SER A 145 -25.54 -22.15 -14.51
C SER A 145 -24.05 -22.09 -14.85
N PHE A 146 -23.72 -21.70 -16.09
CA PHE A 146 -22.33 -21.48 -16.52
C PHE A 146 -21.58 -20.49 -15.62
N SER A 147 -22.29 -19.56 -14.99
CA SER A 147 -21.71 -18.57 -14.08
C SER A 147 -20.97 -19.22 -12.90
N SER A 148 -21.54 -20.29 -12.33
CA SER A 148 -20.98 -21.03 -11.18
C SER A 148 -19.66 -21.75 -11.44
N LEU A 149 -19.24 -21.85 -12.70
CA LEU A 149 -17.96 -22.43 -13.08
C LEU A 149 -16.82 -21.41 -12.98
N GLY A 150 -17.14 -20.13 -12.77
CA GLY A 150 -16.18 -19.06 -12.60
C GLY A 150 -15.25 -19.34 -11.42
N ARG A 151 -13.97 -18.96 -11.57
CA ARG A 151 -12.97 -19.00 -10.51
C ARG A 151 -12.14 -17.73 -10.57
N ARG A 152 -11.99 -17.06 -9.42
CA ARG A 152 -11.25 -15.81 -9.30
C ARG A 152 -10.13 -15.98 -8.28
N LEU A 153 -8.89 -15.84 -8.73
CA LEU A 153 -7.71 -15.94 -7.88
C LEU A 153 -6.73 -14.82 -8.21
N PHE A 154 -6.24 -14.11 -7.21
CA PHE A 154 -5.27 -13.03 -7.37
C PHE A 154 -4.39 -12.88 -6.14
N ASP A 155 -3.29 -12.17 -6.28
CA ASP A 155 -2.37 -11.87 -5.18
C ASP A 155 -2.67 -10.47 -4.61
N VAL A 156 -2.43 -10.30 -3.31
CA VAL A 156 -2.55 -9.02 -2.60
C VAL A 156 -1.23 -8.71 -1.91
N TYR A 157 -0.68 -7.55 -2.23
CA TYR A 157 0.53 -7.00 -1.65
C TYR A 157 0.20 -5.75 -0.85
N ILE A 158 0.76 -5.61 0.34
CA ILE A 158 0.67 -4.39 1.15
C ILE A 158 2.09 -3.94 1.47
N GLN A 159 2.43 -2.69 1.12
CA GLN A 159 3.80 -2.17 1.27
C GLN A 159 4.86 -3.09 0.63
N GLY A 160 4.56 -3.65 -0.54
CA GLY A 160 5.44 -4.56 -1.29
C GLY A 160 5.51 -6.00 -0.77
N LYS A 161 4.98 -6.30 0.43
CA LYS A 161 4.95 -7.66 0.99
C LYS A 161 3.72 -8.42 0.47
N LEU A 162 3.92 -9.66 0.02
CA LEU A 162 2.83 -10.56 -0.36
C LEU A 162 2.08 -11.03 0.89
N GLU A 163 0.83 -10.60 1.05
CA GLU A 163 0.02 -10.90 2.23
C GLU A 163 -1.02 -11.98 1.93
N LEU A 164 -1.64 -11.96 0.75
CA LEU A 164 -2.57 -12.98 0.28
C LEU A 164 -2.09 -13.51 -1.07
N LYS A 165 -1.77 -14.79 -1.16
CA LYS A 165 -1.33 -15.45 -2.40
C LYS A 165 -2.43 -16.34 -2.95
N ASP A 166 -2.65 -16.32 -4.26
CA ASP A 166 -3.66 -17.11 -4.95
C ASP A 166 -5.03 -17.00 -4.25
N PHE A 167 -5.37 -15.79 -3.82
CA PHE A 167 -6.52 -15.51 -2.97
C PHE A 167 -7.83 -15.72 -3.72
N ASP A 168 -8.60 -16.70 -3.26
CA ASP A 168 -9.91 -17.06 -3.78
C ASP A 168 -11.00 -16.58 -2.81
N ILE A 169 -11.76 -15.56 -3.23
CA ILE A 169 -12.80 -14.92 -2.41
C ILE A 169 -13.92 -15.91 -2.08
N GLU A 170 -14.44 -16.60 -3.10
CA GLU A 170 -15.55 -17.55 -2.97
C GLU A 170 -15.17 -18.68 -1.99
N ASN A 171 -14.01 -19.29 -2.21
CA ASN A 171 -13.56 -20.40 -1.37
C ASN A 171 -13.32 -19.95 0.08
N THR A 172 -12.70 -18.78 0.28
CA THR A 172 -12.39 -18.27 1.62
C THR A 172 -13.64 -17.81 2.37
N ALA A 173 -14.62 -17.22 1.68
CA ALA A 173 -15.90 -16.81 2.26
C ALA A 173 -16.86 -18.01 2.48
N GLY A 174 -16.54 -19.18 1.92
CA GLY A 174 -17.41 -20.36 1.94
C GLY A 174 -18.62 -20.22 1.02
N GLY A 175 -18.48 -19.49 -0.09
CA GLY A 175 -19.50 -19.30 -1.13
C GLY A 175 -19.53 -17.87 -1.67
N VAL A 176 -20.30 -17.69 -2.74
CA VAL A 176 -20.58 -16.38 -3.37
C VAL A 176 -21.53 -15.54 -2.52
N ASP A 177 -21.64 -14.24 -2.83
CA ASP A 177 -22.55 -13.29 -2.17
C ASP A 177 -22.39 -13.22 -0.64
N LYS A 178 -21.18 -13.49 -0.13
CA LYS A 178 -20.84 -13.45 1.29
C LYS A 178 -19.76 -12.41 1.55
N PRO A 179 -19.88 -11.62 2.63
CA PRO A 179 -18.86 -10.66 3.00
C PRO A 179 -17.63 -11.41 3.54
N LEU A 180 -16.45 -10.99 3.10
CA LEU A 180 -15.17 -11.47 3.58
C LEU A 180 -14.29 -10.28 3.91
N VAL A 181 -13.79 -10.25 5.14
CA VAL A 181 -12.95 -9.16 5.64
C VAL A 181 -11.57 -9.71 5.96
N GLN A 182 -10.54 -9.13 5.35
CA GLN A 182 -9.14 -9.45 5.63
C GLN A 182 -8.46 -8.26 6.31
N LYS A 183 -7.82 -8.50 7.45
CA LYS A 183 -7.11 -7.47 8.22
C LYS A 183 -5.61 -7.75 8.20
N VAL A 184 -4.82 -6.73 7.88
CA VAL A 184 -3.37 -6.81 7.84
C VAL A 184 -2.78 -5.57 8.52
N GLU A 185 -1.80 -5.78 9.39
CA GLU A 185 -1.04 -4.66 9.96
C GLU A 185 0.06 -4.22 9.00
N ALA A 186 0.21 -2.90 8.82
CA ALA A 186 1.24 -2.31 7.99
C ALA A 186 1.91 -1.13 8.69
N VAL A 187 3.19 -0.90 8.38
CA VAL A 187 3.95 0.25 8.89
C VAL A 187 4.07 1.30 7.78
N VAL A 188 3.77 2.55 8.14
CA VAL A 188 3.90 3.72 7.28
C VAL A 188 5.07 4.57 7.78
N SER A 189 6.10 4.74 6.95
CA SER A 189 7.31 5.51 7.28
C SER A 189 7.54 6.73 6.38
N ASN A 190 6.85 6.78 5.24
CA ASN A 190 7.01 7.80 4.21
C ASN A 190 5.68 8.49 3.86
N LYS A 191 4.73 8.52 4.80
CA LYS A 191 3.37 9.04 4.65
C LYS A 191 2.51 8.40 3.54
N ILE A 192 2.97 7.29 2.98
CA ILE A 192 2.30 6.58 1.88
C ILE A 192 2.14 5.10 2.27
N LEU A 193 0.94 4.58 2.05
CA LEU A 193 0.62 3.17 2.10
C LEU A 193 0.09 2.75 0.74
N HIS A 194 0.69 1.74 0.13
CA HIS A 194 0.19 1.17 -1.12
C HIS A 194 -0.30 -0.26 -0.94
N ILE A 195 -1.44 -0.56 -1.57
CA ILE A 195 -2.09 -1.88 -1.61
C ILE A 195 -2.19 -2.26 -3.07
N ARG A 196 -1.44 -3.28 -3.48
CA ARG A 196 -1.42 -3.77 -4.86
C ARG A 196 -2.11 -5.12 -4.96
N PHE A 197 -3.11 -5.18 -5.82
CA PHE A 197 -3.77 -6.40 -6.26
C PHE A 197 -3.18 -6.79 -7.60
N HIS A 198 -2.82 -8.06 -7.78
CA HIS A 198 -2.21 -8.55 -9.01
C HIS A 198 -2.82 -9.87 -9.47
N TRP A 199 -3.21 -9.93 -10.74
CA TRP A 199 -3.68 -11.17 -11.35
C TRP A 199 -2.57 -11.85 -12.14
N ALA A 200 -2.13 -13.00 -11.65
CA ALA A 200 -1.07 -13.80 -12.27
C ALA A 200 -1.59 -14.81 -13.33
N GLY A 201 -2.76 -14.55 -13.94
CA GLY A 201 -3.32 -15.42 -14.99
C GLY A 201 -4.07 -16.67 -14.51
N LYS A 202 -4.45 -16.74 -13.22
CA LYS A 202 -5.13 -17.91 -12.63
C LYS A 202 -6.64 -17.72 -12.53
N GLY A 203 -7.39 -18.83 -12.57
CA GLY A 203 -8.85 -18.81 -12.56
C GLY A 203 -9.43 -18.84 -13.98
N THR A 204 -10.66 -18.38 -14.14
CA THR A 204 -11.39 -18.40 -15.42
C THR A 204 -11.34 -17.05 -16.12
N THR A 205 -11.17 -17.07 -17.44
CA THR A 205 -11.20 -15.85 -18.28
C THR A 205 -12.53 -15.64 -19.01
N ALA A 206 -13.31 -16.72 -19.19
CA ALA A 206 -14.54 -16.72 -19.99
C ALA A 206 -15.83 -16.95 -19.19
N ALA A 207 -15.73 -17.41 -17.94
CA ALA A 207 -16.85 -17.59 -17.02
C ALA A 207 -16.74 -16.58 -15.87
N PRO A 208 -17.84 -15.93 -15.45
CA PRO A 208 -19.21 -16.12 -15.93
C PRO A 208 -19.49 -15.50 -17.31
N THR A 209 -18.79 -14.43 -17.64
CA THR A 209 -18.74 -13.82 -18.97
C THR A 209 -17.28 -13.51 -19.29
N ARG A 210 -16.96 -13.40 -20.58
CA ARG A 210 -15.62 -12.98 -20.97
C ARG A 210 -15.37 -11.55 -20.52
N GLY A 211 -14.13 -11.24 -20.13
CA GLY A 211 -13.75 -9.90 -19.69
C GLY A 211 -14.15 -9.56 -18.24
N THR A 212 -14.41 -10.56 -17.39
CA THR A 212 -14.69 -10.35 -15.95
C THR A 212 -13.65 -10.98 -15.03
N TYR A 213 -12.51 -11.41 -15.57
CA TYR A 213 -11.40 -12.02 -14.83
C TYR A 213 -10.57 -10.99 -14.05
N GLY A 214 -9.54 -11.44 -13.34
CA GLY A 214 -8.68 -10.56 -12.57
C GLY A 214 -9.10 -10.40 -11.11
N LEU A 215 -8.64 -9.33 -10.49
CA LEU A 215 -8.93 -9.03 -9.08
C LEU A 215 -10.31 -8.40 -8.89
N LEU A 216 -10.85 -8.49 -7.67
CA LEU A 216 -12.09 -7.84 -7.25
C LEU A 216 -11.93 -7.34 -5.82
N ILE A 217 -12.28 -6.08 -5.55
CA ILE A 217 -12.23 -5.46 -4.21
C ILE A 217 -13.46 -4.55 -4.02
N SER A 218 -14.18 -4.71 -2.92
CA SER A 218 -15.40 -3.93 -2.64
C SER A 218 -15.10 -2.66 -1.86
N ALA A 219 -14.27 -2.73 -0.83
CA ALA A 219 -13.89 -1.55 -0.06
C ALA A 219 -12.54 -1.71 0.65
N ILE A 220 -11.93 -0.59 1.00
CA ILE A 220 -10.68 -0.51 1.75
C ILE A 220 -10.89 0.42 2.94
N SER A 221 -10.44 0.01 4.12
CA SER A 221 -10.34 0.86 5.31
C SER A 221 -8.92 0.80 5.85
N ILE A 222 -8.31 1.94 6.11
CA ILE A 222 -6.97 2.08 6.65
C ILE A 222 -7.11 2.96 7.88
N GLU A 223 -6.73 2.46 9.05
CA GLU A 223 -6.87 3.17 10.33
C GLU A 223 -5.58 3.07 11.12
N ILE A 224 -5.11 4.18 11.69
CA ILE A 224 -3.96 4.17 12.59
C ILE A 224 -4.30 3.36 13.83
N ASN A 225 -3.37 2.51 14.27
CA ASN A 225 -3.52 1.83 15.54
C ASN A 225 -3.29 2.87 16.64
N ASP A 226 -4.16 2.93 17.66
CA ASP A 226 -4.15 3.94 18.74
C ASP A 226 -2.84 4.02 19.55
N ASN A 227 -1.86 3.18 19.25
CA ASN A 227 -0.47 3.32 19.69
C ASN A 227 0.37 3.91 18.55
N PRO A 228 0.55 5.25 18.49
CA PRO A 228 1.60 5.81 17.65
C PRO A 228 2.92 5.14 18.06
N PRO A 229 3.81 4.73 17.13
CA PRO A 229 5.17 4.45 17.52
C PRO A 229 5.65 5.73 18.19
N ASP A 230 5.96 5.64 19.48
CA ASP A 230 6.61 6.69 20.24
C ASP A 230 7.60 7.35 19.32
N ASN A 231 7.56 8.69 19.24
CA ASN A 231 8.63 9.46 18.64
C ASN A 231 9.91 8.90 19.23
N VAL A 232 10.61 8.05 18.47
CA VAL A 232 11.95 7.61 18.81
C VAL A 232 12.74 8.89 18.65
N LYS A 233 12.79 9.66 19.74
CA LYS A 233 13.85 10.61 19.99
C LYS A 233 15.08 9.71 19.94
N THR A 234 15.68 9.63 18.76
CA THR A 234 17.02 9.10 18.59
C THR A 234 17.89 10.00 19.43
N THR A 235 18.03 9.66 20.71
CA THR A 235 19.00 10.26 21.61
C THR A 235 20.33 9.77 21.09
N ILE A 236 20.91 10.55 20.17
CA ILE A 236 22.31 10.43 19.81
C ILE A 236 23.07 10.70 21.11
N PHE A 237 23.54 9.63 21.77
CA PHE A 237 24.52 9.77 22.83
C PHE A 237 25.81 10.22 22.18
N ILE A 238 26.06 11.53 22.23
CA ILE A 238 27.35 12.14 21.89
C ILE A 238 28.33 11.69 23.00
N VAL A 239 28.96 10.53 22.82
CA VAL A 239 30.03 10.01 23.69
C VAL A 239 31.38 10.75 23.44
N THR A 240 31.37 11.84 22.68
CA THR A 240 32.59 12.58 22.31
C THR A 240 33.19 13.37 23.48
N GLY A 241 32.41 13.73 24.51
CA GLY A 241 32.93 14.48 25.65
C GLY A 241 33.74 13.63 26.64
N ALA A 242 33.24 12.45 27.00
CA ALA A 242 33.87 11.60 28.01
C ALA A 242 35.18 10.98 27.51
N LEU A 243 35.26 10.60 26.23
CA LEU A 243 36.47 10.02 25.65
C LEU A 243 37.60 11.06 25.54
N VAL A 244 37.27 12.30 25.19
CA VAL A 244 38.24 13.40 25.09
C VAL A 244 38.72 13.83 26.47
N LEU A 245 37.83 13.90 27.48
CA LEU A 245 38.25 14.23 28.85
C LEU A 245 39.15 13.13 29.45
N ALA A 246 38.83 11.85 29.20
CA ALA A 246 39.66 10.74 29.65
C ALA A 246 41.05 10.75 28.98
N LEU A 247 41.12 11.03 27.67
CA LEU A 247 42.38 11.18 26.95
C LEU A 247 43.22 12.36 27.49
N LEU A 248 42.59 13.50 27.80
CA LEU A 248 43.28 14.65 28.40
C LEU A 248 43.78 14.36 29.82
N LEU A 249 43.02 13.63 30.64
CA LEU A 249 43.46 13.21 31.97
C LEU A 249 44.64 12.23 31.89
N ILE A 250 44.62 11.27 30.95
CA ILE A 250 45.74 10.35 30.73
C ILE A 250 46.98 11.13 30.29
N LEU A 251 46.85 12.06 29.35
CA LEU A 251 47.96 12.92 28.90
C LEU A 251 48.50 13.79 30.05
N GLY A 252 47.63 14.36 30.88
CA GLY A 252 48.01 15.13 32.07
C GLY A 252 48.77 14.28 33.09
N ILE A 253 48.35 13.04 33.33
CA ILE A 253 49.06 12.09 34.22
C ILE A 253 50.41 11.70 33.63
N LEU A 254 50.51 11.46 32.31
CA LEU A 254 51.76 11.11 31.63
C LEU A 254 52.76 12.29 31.64
N TRP A 255 52.27 13.52 31.52
CA TRP A 255 53.07 14.74 31.68
C TRP A 255 53.52 14.93 33.13
N TRP A 256 52.64 14.73 34.12
CA TRP A 256 52.98 14.86 35.54
C TRP A 256 53.97 13.78 35.99
N LYS A 257 53.85 12.54 35.49
CA LYS A 257 54.79 11.45 35.75
C LYS A 257 56.09 11.52 34.94
N GLY A 258 56.29 12.54 34.12
CA GLY A 258 57.57 12.79 33.44
C GLY A 258 57.93 11.75 32.36
N CYS A 259 56.94 11.08 31.75
CA CYS A 259 57.20 10.10 30.68
C CYS A 259 57.43 10.74 29.30
N ILE A 260 57.20 12.05 29.14
CA ILE A 260 57.44 12.79 27.89
C ILE A 260 58.34 13.98 28.23
N GLY A 261 59.63 13.68 28.39
CA GLY A 261 60.70 14.64 28.67
C GLY A 261 62.02 14.05 28.16
N SER A 262 62.41 14.52 26.98
CA SER A 262 63.52 14.11 26.10
C SER A 262 64.83 13.65 26.74
N ARG A 263 65.46 12.61 26.16
CA ARG A 263 66.92 12.59 25.99
C ARG A 263 67.27 13.05 24.58
N ILE A 264 67.43 14.36 24.40
CA ILE A 264 68.29 14.89 23.34
C ILE A 264 69.69 14.96 23.96
N SER A 265 70.54 13.99 23.65
CA SER A 265 71.98 14.12 23.93
C SER A 265 72.61 15.00 22.84
N ARG A 266 73.06 16.19 23.24
CA ARG A 266 73.95 17.03 22.44
C ARG A 266 75.09 17.50 23.33
N GLU A 267 76.26 16.91 23.15
CA GLU A 267 77.58 17.45 23.55
C GLU A 267 78.56 16.96 22.48
N LYS A 268 78.97 17.80 21.53
CA LYS A 268 80.12 18.75 21.57
C LYS A 268 81.43 18.04 21.89
N GLY A 269 82.33 18.06 20.90
CA GLY A 269 83.67 17.53 21.02
C GLY A 269 84.60 18.38 21.89
N ASN A 270 85.76 17.78 22.16
CA ASN A 270 87.04 18.46 22.31
C ASN A 270 88.18 17.47 22.06
N GLN A 271 89.16 17.95 21.28
CA GLN A 271 90.56 17.55 21.16
C GLN A 271 90.93 16.28 20.37
#